data_AF-A0A521U5H1-F1
#
_entry.id   AF-A0A521U5H1-F1
#
_cell.length_a   1.000
_cell.length_b   1.000
_cell.length_c   1.000
_cell.angle_alpha   90.00
_cell.angle_beta   90.00
_cell.angle_gamma   90.00
#
_symmetry.space_group_name_H-M   'P 1'
#
loop_
_entity.id
_entity.type
_entity.pdbx_description
1 polymer ?
#
loop_
_entity_poly.entity_id
_entity_poly.type
_entity_poly.pdbx_seq_one_letter_code
_entity_poly.pdbx_strand_id
1 'polypeptide(L)'
;MLERLHEHINLELGINTRTDTIYVVTAIIFNFVMLGINASVAAGASRGDATARAVLIITMVLSILVNGIAVLGLLTGRQTRHKLLRGLLKMYTDAGVGQYYDPTLLSNYDRRYVMFTAIIALLGVAGILIPLVMILVPSGL
;
A
#
# COMPACT_ATOMS: atom_id res chain seq x y z
N MET A 1 36.04 3.45 -5.42
CA MET A 1 34.90 4.39 -5.59
C MET A 1 33.63 3.69 -6.04
N LEU A 2 33.68 2.82 -7.07
CA LEU A 2 32.54 2.00 -7.51
C LEU A 2 31.96 1.11 -6.40
N GLU A 3 32.82 0.49 -5.59
CA GLU A 3 32.40 -0.33 -4.43
C GLU A 3 31.59 0.48 -3.40
N ARG A 4 32.04 1.69 -3.05
CA ARG A 4 31.28 2.58 -2.15
C ARG A 4 29.93 3.00 -2.73
N LEU A 5 29.85 3.22 -4.05
CA LEU A 5 28.58 3.53 -4.72
C LEU A 5 27.65 2.30 -4.74
N HIS A 6 28.21 1.11 -4.98
CA HIS A 6 27.48 -0.15 -4.90
C HIS A 6 26.87 -0.38 -3.52
N GLU A 7 27.68 -0.23 -2.46
CA GLU A 7 27.24 -0.31 -1.07
C GLU A 7 26.15 0.72 -0.75
N HIS A 8 26.32 1.96 -1.21
CA HIS A 8 25.34 3.01 -1.00
C HIS A 8 24.00 2.70 -1.68
N ILE A 9 24.02 2.25 -2.94
CA ILE A 9 22.80 1.84 -3.67
C ILE A 9 22.12 0.66 -2.95
N ASN A 10 22.87 -0.33 -2.49
CA ASN A 10 22.31 -1.46 -1.75
C ASN A 10 21.67 -1.02 -0.43
N LEU A 11 22.30 -0.10 0.29
CA LEU A 11 21.76 0.47 1.53
C LEU A 11 20.45 1.20 1.25
N GLU A 12 20.40 2.05 0.21
CA GLU A 12 19.17 2.75 -0.17
C GLU A 12 18.05 1.80 -0.60
N LEU A 13 18.38 0.73 -1.36
CA LEU A 13 17.41 -0.33 -1.72
C LEU A 13 16.87 -1.04 -0.47
N GLY A 14 17.71 -1.26 0.55
CA GLY A 14 17.32 -1.81 1.84
C GLY A 14 16.36 -0.90 2.61
N ILE A 15 16.69 0.39 2.71
CA ILE A 15 15.82 1.39 3.33
C ILE A 15 14.47 1.46 2.61
N ASN A 16 14.49 1.55 1.28
CA ASN A 16 13.29 1.58 0.45
C ASN A 16 12.37 0.37 0.72
N THR A 17 12.94 -0.84 0.76
CA THR A 17 12.20 -2.09 1.05
C THR A 17 11.57 -2.08 2.46
N ARG A 18 12.29 -1.55 3.46
CA ARG A 18 11.77 -1.44 4.83
C ARG A 18 10.60 -0.45 4.90
N THR A 19 10.74 0.72 4.29
CA THR A 19 9.69 1.74 4.25
C THR A 19 8.44 1.23 3.53
N ASP A 20 8.59 0.51 2.41
CA ASP A 20 7.46 -0.11 1.71
C ASP A 20 6.73 -1.14 2.57
N THR A 21 7.50 -1.96 3.31
CA THR A 21 6.92 -2.93 4.26
C THR A 21 6.10 -2.23 5.34
N ILE A 22 6.59 -1.10 5.86
CA ILE A 22 5.86 -0.30 6.86
C ILE A 22 4.54 0.23 6.26
N TYR A 23 4.56 0.75 5.04
CA TYR A 23 3.32 1.20 4.37
C TYR A 23 2.32 0.06 4.21
N VAL A 24 2.75 -1.12 3.72
CA VAL A 24 1.87 -2.27 3.51
C VAL A 24 1.27 -2.76 4.83
N VAL A 25 2.11 -3.03 5.83
CA VAL A 25 1.67 -3.59 7.11
C VAL A 25 0.75 -2.61 7.83
N THR A 26 1.10 -1.32 7.86
CA THR A 26 0.28 -0.29 8.51
C THR A 26 -1.07 -0.16 7.81
N ALA A 27 -1.12 -0.16 6.48
CA ALA A 27 -2.37 -0.07 5.72
C ALA A 27 -3.26 -1.31 5.94
N ILE A 28 -2.68 -2.52 5.97
CA ILE A 28 -3.45 -3.75 6.23
C ILE A 28 -4.06 -3.71 7.64
N ILE A 29 -3.26 -3.43 8.66
CA ILE A 29 -3.73 -3.36 10.06
C ILE A 29 -4.80 -2.28 10.19
N PHE A 30 -4.56 -1.09 9.64
CA PHE A 30 -5.50 0.01 9.65
C PHE A 30 -6.84 -0.36 9.00
N ASN A 31 -6.83 -1.04 7.85
CA ASN A 31 -8.05 -1.46 7.17
C ASN A 31 -8.85 -2.47 8.00
N PHE A 32 -8.21 -3.43 8.66
CA PHE A 32 -8.91 -4.36 9.55
C PHE A 32 -9.54 -3.65 10.74
N VAL A 33 -8.84 -2.69 11.35
CA VAL A 33 -9.38 -1.85 12.43
C VAL A 33 -10.59 -1.05 11.94
N MET A 34 -10.47 -0.39 10.79
CA MET A 34 -11.56 0.39 10.22
C MET A 34 -12.76 -0.46 9.83
N LEU A 35 -12.55 -1.68 9.35
CA LEU A 35 -13.65 -2.61 9.05
C LEU A 35 -14.45 -2.94 10.31
N GLY A 36 -13.79 -3.20 11.45
CA GLY A 36 -14.45 -3.45 12.72
C GLY A 36 -15.19 -2.22 13.25
N ILE A 37 -14.55 -1.05 13.24
CA ILE A 37 -15.17 0.22 13.67
C ILE A 37 -16.38 0.52 12.79
N ASN A 38 -16.22 0.52 11.46
CA ASN A 38 -17.28 0.89 10.53
C ASN A 38 -18.46 -0.08 10.60
N ALA A 39 -18.22 -1.39 10.74
CA ALA A 39 -19.29 -2.37 10.91
C ALA A 39 -20.08 -2.14 12.21
N SER A 40 -19.40 -1.85 13.33
CA SER A 40 -20.08 -1.57 14.60
C SER A 40 -20.89 -0.28 14.57
N VAL A 41 -20.34 0.79 13.98
CA VAL A 41 -21.00 2.10 13.90
C VAL A 41 -22.15 2.08 12.88
N ALA A 42 -22.04 1.31 11.79
CA ALA A 42 -23.09 1.18 10.78
C ALA A 42 -24.42 0.69 11.35
N ALA A 43 -24.40 -0.18 12.36
CA ALA A 43 -25.60 -0.68 13.03
C ALA A 43 -26.37 0.42 13.79
N GLY A 44 -25.67 1.42 14.35
CA GLY A 44 -26.31 2.60 14.94
C GLY A 44 -26.81 3.57 13.87
N ALA A 45 -26.01 3.77 12.81
CA ALA A 45 -26.35 4.65 11.70
C ALA A 45 -27.62 4.21 10.96
N SER A 46 -27.82 2.89 10.75
CA SER A 46 -29.01 2.35 10.09
C SER A 46 -30.30 2.55 10.90
N ARG A 47 -30.20 2.74 12.23
CA ARG A 47 -31.34 3.08 13.12
C ARG A 47 -31.63 4.58 13.18
N GLY A 48 -30.96 5.38 12.36
CA GLY A 48 -31.18 6.83 12.27
C GLY A 48 -30.36 7.68 13.26
N ASP A 49 -29.41 7.11 14.00
CA ASP A 49 -28.52 7.88 14.87
C ASP A 49 -27.64 8.84 14.03
N ALA A 50 -27.81 10.14 14.27
CA ALA A 50 -27.08 11.20 13.57
C ALA A 50 -25.58 11.19 13.94
N THR A 51 -25.25 10.88 15.20
CA THR A 51 -23.87 10.80 15.67
C THR A 51 -23.17 9.62 15.03
N ALA A 52 -23.80 8.44 15.00
CA ALA A 52 -23.24 7.27 14.33
C ALA A 52 -23.01 7.52 12.83
N ARG A 53 -23.94 8.19 12.14
CA ARG A 53 -23.77 8.59 10.74
C ARG A 53 -22.58 9.53 10.54
N ALA A 54 -22.43 10.55 11.39
CA ALA A 54 -21.31 11.48 11.32
C ALA A 54 -19.96 10.77 11.54
N VAL A 55 -19.87 9.91 12.55
CA VAL A 55 -18.66 9.12 12.84
C VAL A 55 -18.30 8.24 11.65
N LEU A 56 -19.28 7.55 11.05
CA LEU A 56 -19.07 6.67 9.89
C LEU A 56 -18.56 7.41 8.66
N ILE A 57 -19.08 8.61 8.38
CA ILE A 57 -18.56 9.46 7.28
C ILE A 57 -17.11 9.85 7.56
N ILE A 58 -16.79 10.27 8.80
CA ILE A 58 -15.43 10.66 9.18
C ILE A 58 -14.46 9.48 9.04
N THR A 59 -14.84 8.29 9.51
CA THR A 59 -13.98 7.09 9.42
C THR A 59 -13.82 6.60 7.98
N MET A 60 -14.85 6.74 7.12
CA MET A 60 -14.73 6.49 5.68
C MET A 60 -13.74 7.45 5.01
N VAL A 61 -13.84 8.75 5.28
CA VAL A 61 -12.91 9.75 4.73
C VAL A 61 -11.48 9.47 5.20
N LEU A 62 -11.29 9.20 6.49
CA LEU A 62 -9.99 8.82 7.05
C LEU A 62 -9.45 7.56 6.37
N SER A 63 -10.32 6.58 6.09
CA SER A 63 -9.92 5.34 5.40
C SER A 63 -9.40 5.60 4.00
N ILE A 64 -10.07 6.47 3.24
CA ILE A 64 -9.62 6.87 1.90
C ILE A 64 -8.25 7.56 1.98
N LEU A 65 -8.07 8.49 2.91
CA LEU A 65 -6.82 9.25 3.05
C LEU A 65 -5.64 8.35 3.42
N VAL A 66 -5.80 7.47 4.41
CA VAL A 66 -4.71 6.59 4.87
C VAL A 66 -4.33 5.58 3.78
N ASN A 67 -5.31 4.97 3.11
CA ASN A 67 -5.03 4.08 1.98
C ASN A 67 -4.37 4.84 0.82
N GLY A 68 -4.81 6.06 0.53
CA GLY A 68 -4.20 6.92 -0.49
C GLY A 68 -2.73 7.21 -0.20
N ILE A 69 -2.40 7.58 1.04
CA ILE A 69 -1.01 7.81 1.48
C ILE A 69 -0.18 6.53 1.34
N ALA A 70 -0.70 5.38 1.75
CA ALA A 70 0.01 4.11 1.63
C ALA A 70 0.29 3.74 0.16
N VAL A 71 -0.69 3.93 -0.73
CA VAL A 71 -0.54 3.66 -2.17
C VAL A 71 0.48 4.64 -2.80
N LEU A 72 0.38 5.93 -2.50
CA LEU A 72 1.34 6.93 -2.99
C LEU A 72 2.78 6.64 -2.49
N GLY A 73 2.91 6.22 -1.23
CA GLY A 73 4.17 5.76 -0.64
C GLY A 73 4.77 4.59 -1.44
N LEU A 74 3.98 3.56 -1.72
CA LEU A 74 4.42 2.40 -2.51
C LEU A 74 4.75 2.74 -3.96
N LEU A 75 3.98 3.62 -4.60
CA LEU A 75 4.27 4.06 -5.97
C LEU A 75 5.59 4.85 -6.03
N THR A 76 5.82 5.71 -5.04
CA THR A 76 7.08 6.45 -4.90
C THR A 76 8.24 5.48 -4.63
N GLY A 77 8.02 4.51 -3.74
CA GLY A 77 8.98 3.46 -3.41
C GLY A 77 9.41 2.66 -4.64
N ARG A 78 8.43 2.23 -5.44
CA ARG A 78 8.64 1.55 -6.73
C ARG A 78 9.47 2.37 -7.70
N GLN A 79 9.16 3.66 -7.85
CA GLN A 79 9.92 4.54 -8.75
C GLN A 79 11.37 4.69 -8.31
N THR A 80 11.61 4.90 -7.02
CA THR A 80 12.96 5.00 -6.45
C THR A 80 13.74 3.71 -6.67
N ARG A 81 13.15 2.56 -6.34
CA ARG A 81 13.76 1.24 -6.57
C ARG A 81 14.14 1.04 -8.03
N HIS A 82 13.25 1.42 -8.96
CA HIS A 82 13.50 1.28 -10.39
C HIS A 82 14.62 2.21 -10.89
N LYS A 83 14.80 3.40 -10.30
CA LYS A 83 15.96 4.27 -10.60
C LYS A 83 17.26 3.68 -10.08
N LEU A 84 17.27 3.21 -8.83
CA LEU A 84 18.46 2.62 -8.19
C LEU A 84 18.93 1.34 -8.90
N LEU A 85 18.01 0.43 -9.22
CA LEU A 85 18.33 -0.81 -9.91
C LEU A 85 18.84 -0.58 -11.34
N ARG A 86 18.32 0.43 -12.05
CA ARG A 86 18.86 0.81 -13.37
C ARG A 86 20.29 1.36 -13.26
N GLY A 87 20.57 2.17 -12.24
CA GLY A 87 21.92 2.63 -11.96
C GLY A 87 22.88 1.48 -11.66
N LEU A 88 22.43 0.52 -10.84
CA LEU A 88 23.18 -0.68 -10.49
C LEU A 88 23.50 -1.56 -11.70
N LEU A 89 22.50 -1.82 -12.56
CA LEU A 89 22.68 -2.59 -13.79
C LEU A 89 23.65 -1.93 -14.76
N LYS A 90 23.56 -0.61 -14.91
CA LYS A 90 24.51 0.14 -15.74
C LYS A 90 25.93 -0.03 -15.21
N MET A 91 26.12 0.13 -13.90
CA MET A 91 27.44 -0.08 -13.26
C MET A 91 27.99 -1.49 -13.48
N TYR A 92 27.14 -2.53 -13.41
CA TYR A 92 27.56 -3.91 -13.72
C TYR A 92 27.94 -4.12 -15.18
N THR A 93 27.23 -3.46 -16.09
CA THR A 93 27.53 -3.50 -17.52
C THR A 93 28.87 -2.83 -17.79
N ASP A 94 29.08 -1.64 -17.23
CA ASP A 94 30.33 -0.87 -17.36
C ASP A 94 31.54 -1.61 -16.75
N ALA A 95 31.31 -2.42 -15.71
CA ALA A 95 32.33 -3.26 -15.08
C ALA A 95 32.53 -4.65 -15.74
N GLY A 96 31.83 -4.95 -16.84
CA GLY A 96 31.97 -6.22 -17.57
C GLY A 96 31.36 -7.45 -16.88
N VAL A 97 30.54 -7.26 -15.84
CA VAL A 97 29.92 -8.33 -15.05
C VAL A 97 28.40 -8.43 -15.24
N GLY A 98 27.83 -7.64 -16.15
CA GLY A 98 26.38 -7.62 -16.43
C GLY A 98 25.80 -8.98 -16.82
N GLN A 99 26.59 -9.87 -17.42
CA GLN A 99 26.18 -11.23 -17.81
C GLN A 99 25.74 -12.12 -16.64
N TYR A 100 26.16 -11.80 -15.41
CA TYR A 100 25.78 -12.56 -14.21
C TYR A 100 24.43 -12.14 -13.63
N TYR A 101 23.80 -11.10 -14.18
CA TYR A 101 22.52 -10.58 -13.68
C TYR A 101 21.43 -10.66 -14.75
N ASP A 102 20.34 -11.35 -14.43
CA ASP A 102 19.18 -11.43 -15.31
C ASP A 102 18.28 -10.19 -15.14
N PRO A 103 18.10 -9.35 -16.18
CA PRO A 103 17.26 -8.17 -16.11
C PRO A 103 15.77 -8.48 -15.87
N THR A 104 15.31 -9.70 -16.14
CA THR A 104 13.93 -10.11 -15.86
C THR A 104 13.60 -10.10 -14.37
N LEU A 105 14.60 -10.20 -13.49
CA LEU A 105 14.43 -10.07 -12.04
C LEU A 105 13.85 -8.71 -11.64
N LEU A 106 14.07 -7.66 -12.45
CA LEU A 106 13.47 -6.35 -12.23
C LEU A 106 11.93 -6.40 -12.33
N SER A 107 11.40 -7.17 -13.28
CA SER A 107 9.95 -7.25 -13.52
C SER A 107 9.20 -7.91 -12.35
N ASN A 108 9.87 -8.80 -11.62
CA ASN A 108 9.30 -9.44 -10.43
C ASN A 108 9.04 -8.43 -9.30
N TYR A 109 9.85 -7.37 -9.20
CA TYR A 109 9.61 -6.32 -8.21
C TYR A 109 8.36 -5.51 -8.56
N ASP A 110 8.18 -5.15 -9.83
CA ASP A 110 6.99 -4.43 -10.29
C ASP A 110 5.71 -5.22 -9.98
N ARG A 111 5.72 -6.53 -10.22
CA ARG A 111 4.59 -7.41 -9.89
C ARG A 111 4.25 -7.39 -8.40
N ARG A 112 5.25 -7.41 -7.52
CA ARG A 112 5.02 -7.34 -6.06
C ARG A 112 4.34 -6.04 -5.65
N TYR A 113 4.77 -4.89 -6.17
CA TYR A 113 4.10 -3.62 -5.88
C TYR A 113 2.64 -3.65 -6.34
N VAL A 114 2.37 -4.17 -7.54
CA VAL A 114 0.99 -4.30 -8.03
C VAL A 114 0.14 -5.18 -7.11
N MET A 115 0.67 -6.32 -6.67
CA MET A 115 -0.03 -7.22 -5.75
C MET A 115 -0.35 -6.54 -4.41
N PHE A 116 0.62 -5.85 -3.80
CA PHE A 116 0.40 -5.17 -2.53
C PHE A 116 -0.56 -3.99 -2.64
N THR A 117 -0.42 -3.17 -3.70
CA THR A 117 -1.37 -2.09 -3.98
C THR A 117 -2.78 -2.63 -4.20
N ALA A 118 -2.93 -3.74 -4.91
CA ALA A 118 -4.24 -4.38 -5.12
C ALA A 118 -4.86 -4.87 -3.80
N ILE A 119 -4.08 -5.50 -2.92
CA ILE A 119 -4.55 -5.94 -1.59
C ILE A 119 -5.03 -4.74 -0.76
N ILE A 120 -4.23 -3.67 -0.69
CA ILE A 120 -4.58 -2.45 0.06
C ILE A 120 -5.85 -1.82 -0.52
N ALA A 121 -5.94 -1.71 -1.85
CA ALA A 121 -7.11 -1.17 -2.52
C ALA A 121 -8.37 -1.99 -2.24
N LEU A 122 -8.29 -3.33 -2.34
CA LEU A 122 -9.40 -4.23 -2.06
C LEU A 122 -9.87 -4.11 -0.60
N LEU A 123 -8.95 -4.07 0.35
CA LEU A 123 -9.27 -3.90 1.77
C LEU A 123 -9.89 -2.53 2.06
N GLY A 124 -9.34 -1.46 1.49
CA GLY A 124 -9.88 -0.10 1.62
C GLY A 124 -11.28 0.02 1.02
N VAL A 125 -11.50 -0.57 -0.17
CA VAL A 125 -12.81 -0.62 -0.81
C VAL A 125 -13.80 -1.42 0.04
N ALA A 126 -13.41 -2.58 0.57
CA ALA A 126 -14.27 -3.39 1.44
C ALA A 126 -14.64 -2.63 2.73
N GLY A 127 -13.69 -1.92 3.34
CA GLY A 127 -13.91 -1.10 4.53
C GLY A 127 -14.91 0.05 4.33
N ILE A 128 -15.20 0.43 3.08
CA ILE A 128 -16.19 1.45 2.70
C ILE A 128 -17.48 0.82 2.21
N LEU A 129 -17.42 -0.21 1.35
CA LEU A 129 -18.60 -0.81 0.74
C LEU A 129 -19.45 -1.57 1.76
N ILE A 130 -18.84 -2.32 2.69
CA ILE A 130 -19.57 -3.10 3.70
C ILE A 130 -20.49 -2.20 4.54
N PRO A 131 -20.00 -1.16 5.24
CA PRO A 131 -20.86 -0.28 6.03
C PRO A 131 -21.90 0.45 5.18
N LEU A 132 -21.58 0.78 3.92
CA LEU A 132 -22.51 1.43 3.00
C LEU A 132 -23.67 0.50 2.62
N VAL A 133 -23.39 -0.78 2.36
CA VAL A 133 -24.42 -1.82 2.14
C VAL A 133 -25.29 -1.98 3.39
N MET A 134 -24.70 -1.99 4.59
CA MET A 134 -25.46 -2.11 5.85
C MET A 134 -26.42 -0.93 6.10
N ILE A 135 -26.13 0.25 5.57
CA ILE A 135 -27.00 1.43 5.68
C ILE A 135 -28.10 1.41 4.61
N LEU A 136 -27.77 0.99 3.38
CA LEU A 136 -28.68 1.06 2.23
C LEU A 136 -29.63 -0.13 2.13
N VAL A 137 -29.21 -1.31 2.58
CA VAL A 137 -30.04 -2.52 2.54
C VAL A 137 -30.76 -2.60 3.90
N PRO A 138 -32.07 -2.29 3.96
CA PRO A 138 -32.83 -2.49 5.19
C PRO A 138 -32.75 -3.97 5.56
N SER A 139 -32.34 -4.25 6.80
CA SER A 139 -32.37 -5.59 7.37
C SER A 139 -33.83 -6.01 7.57
N GLY A 140 -34.47 -6.45 6.49
CA GLY A 140 -35.76 -7.12 6.49
C GLY A 140 -35.56 -8.61 6.78
N LEU A 141 -35.21 -8.93 8.02
CA LEU A 141 -35.38 -10.22 8.67
C LEU A 141 -35.79 -9.96 10.12
#